data_AF-A0A654E011-F1
#
_entry.id   AF-A0A654E011-F1
#
_cell.length_a   1.000
_cell.length_b   1.000
_cell.length_c   1.000
_cell.angle_alpha   90.00
_cell.angle_beta   90.00
_cell.angle_gamma   90.00
#
_symmetry.space_group_name_H-M   'P 1'
#
loop_
_entity.id
_entity.type
_entity.pdbx_description
1 polymer ?
#
loop_
_entity_poly.entity_id
_entity_poly.type
_entity_poly.pdbx_seq_one_letter_code
_entity_poly.pdbx_strand_id
1 'polypeptide(L)'
;MKPLLYILVLSLLCSCEQTPSQNAANVSQINGLYVFIESQPQSSYDFLGEVANDFGDQMKEATDKNKKFGERLLGALSTTVENVDFGSKLEMMIEKAKKEYPTANGIIIEGKMNKIKAIFLK
;
A
#
# COMPACT_ATOMS: atom_id res chain seq x y z
N MET A 1 -23.14 -33.56 31.88
CA MET A 1 -21.77 -33.42 31.31
C MET A 1 -21.80 -32.74 29.93
N LYS A 2 -22.51 -31.61 29.77
CA LYS A 2 -22.64 -30.87 28.50
C LYS A 2 -22.00 -29.46 28.45
N PRO A 3 -21.58 -28.79 29.55
CA PRO A 3 -20.95 -27.47 29.42
C PRO A 3 -19.47 -27.54 29.00
N LEU A 4 -18.81 -28.70 29.17
CA LEU A 4 -17.40 -28.86 28.81
C LEU A 4 -17.15 -28.86 27.30
N LEU A 5 -18.14 -29.25 26.49
CA LEU A 5 -18.01 -29.31 25.03
C LEU A 5 -18.05 -27.91 24.39
N TYR A 6 -18.77 -26.96 24.99
CA TYR A 6 -18.88 -25.60 24.45
C TYR A 6 -17.59 -24.79 24.60
N ILE A 7 -16.80 -25.04 25.64
CA ILE A 7 -15.52 -24.34 25.86
C ILE A 7 -14.48 -24.76 24.80
N LEU A 8 -14.54 -26.01 24.33
CA LEU A 8 -13.60 -26.54 23.34
C LEU A 8 -13.90 -26.06 21.90
N VAL A 9 -15.16 -25.69 21.61
CA VAL A 9 -15.55 -25.14 20.30
C VAL A 9 -15.27 -23.63 20.22
N LEU A 10 -15.32 -22.91 21.35
CA LEU A 10 -15.07 -21.47 21.38
C LEU A 10 -13.58 -21.11 21.20
N SER A 11 -12.66 -21.99 21.61
CA SER A 11 -11.22 -21.79 21.43
C SER A 11 -10.73 -22.00 19.98
N LEU A 12 -11.49 -22.70 19.14
CA LEU A 12 -11.12 -22.98 17.74
C LEU A 12 -11.36 -21.80 16.79
N LEU A 13 -12.16 -20.81 17.19
CA LEU A 13 -12.51 -19.66 16.35
C LEU A 13 -11.53 -18.48 16.48
N CYS A 14 -10.48 -18.60 17.28
CA CYS A 14 -9.54 -17.52 17.57
C CYS A 14 -8.18 -17.72 16.89
N SER A 15 -8.14 -18.35 15.72
CA SER A 15 -6.94 -18.30 14.85
C SER A 15 -7.03 -17.04 14.00
N CYS A 16 -6.74 -15.89 14.61
CA CYS A 16 -6.47 -14.67 13.86
C CYS A 16 -5.12 -14.87 13.16
N GLU A 17 -5.11 -14.98 11.83
CA GLU A 17 -3.86 -15.01 11.06
C GLU A 17 -3.08 -13.72 11.30
N GLN A 18 -2.08 -13.78 12.18
CA GLN A 18 -1.14 -12.67 12.36
C GLN A 18 -0.18 -12.68 11.17
N THR A 19 -0.37 -11.77 10.23
CA THR A 19 0.64 -11.49 9.22
C THR A 19 1.97 -11.19 9.90
N PRO A 20 3.09 -11.83 9.49
CA PRO A 20 4.38 -11.61 10.11
C PRO A 20 4.80 -10.15 9.96
N SER A 21 4.74 -9.40 11.06
CA SER A 21 5.17 -8.01 11.10
C SER A 21 6.67 -7.96 11.37
N GLN A 22 7.48 -7.85 10.33
CA GLN A 22 8.88 -7.46 10.49
C GLN A 22 8.95 -5.95 10.75
N ASN A 23 9.21 -5.63 12.03
CA ASN A 23 8.83 -4.37 12.67
C ASN A 23 9.86 -3.23 12.57
N ALA A 24 10.77 -3.24 11.59
CA ALA A 24 11.79 -2.21 11.47
C ALA A 24 12.03 -1.86 10.01
N ALA A 25 11.38 -0.79 9.54
CA ALA A 25 11.63 -0.20 8.24
C ALA A 25 12.17 1.21 8.43
N ASN A 26 13.31 1.52 7.82
CA ASN A 26 13.76 2.90 7.66
C ASN A 26 13.23 3.38 6.30
N VAL A 27 12.33 4.36 6.33
CA VAL A 27 11.63 4.85 5.14
C VAL A 27 12.19 6.21 4.77
N SER A 28 12.77 6.29 3.57
CA SER A 28 13.22 7.57 3.00
C SER A 28 12.05 8.38 2.45
N GLN A 29 12.23 9.70 2.38
CA GLN A 29 11.26 10.59 1.76
C GLN A 29 11.51 10.71 0.26
N ILE A 30 10.43 10.87 -0.51
CA ILE A 30 10.45 11.25 -1.92
C ILE A 30 9.64 12.53 -2.04
N ASN A 31 10.25 13.59 -2.59
CA ASN A 31 9.67 14.94 -2.66
C ASN A 31 9.09 15.46 -1.33
N GLY A 32 9.75 15.12 -0.22
CA GLY A 32 9.38 15.55 1.13
C GLY A 32 8.29 14.71 1.81
N LEU A 33 7.78 13.64 1.17
CA LEU A 33 6.79 12.74 1.75
C LEU A 33 7.41 11.38 2.04
N TYR A 34 7.05 10.80 3.18
CA TYR A 34 7.26 9.37 3.43
C TYR A 34 6.34 8.54 2.53
N VAL A 35 6.91 7.62 1.75
CA VAL A 35 6.16 6.79 0.80
C VAL A 35 6.16 5.34 1.25
N PHE A 36 4.98 4.82 1.57
CA PHE A 36 4.77 3.43 1.95
C PHE A 36 4.06 2.70 0.81
N ILE A 37 4.67 1.66 0.23
CA ILE A 37 4.06 0.84 -0.83
C ILE A 37 3.83 -0.55 -0.27
N GLU A 38 2.57 -1.02 -0.32
CA GLU A 38 2.11 -2.30 0.24
C GLU A 38 2.61 -2.52 1.69
N SER A 39 2.75 -1.43 2.43
CA SER A 39 3.21 -1.37 3.82
C SER A 39 2.55 -0.19 4.53
N GLN A 40 2.64 -0.15 5.85
CA GLN A 40 2.07 0.92 6.66
C GLN A 40 3.07 1.40 7.71
N PRO A 41 3.03 2.68 8.10
CA PRO A 41 3.82 3.18 9.23
C PRO A 41 3.39 2.48 10.52
N GLN A 42 4.35 2.24 11.39
CA GLN A 42 4.08 1.75 12.75
C GLN A 42 3.70 2.88 13.71
N SER A 43 4.20 4.09 13.46
CA SER A 43 3.80 5.26 14.23
C SER A 43 2.33 5.58 13.97
N SER A 44 1.68 6.19 14.95
CA SER A 44 0.33 6.71 14.78
C SER A 44 0.31 7.78 13.69
N TYR A 45 -0.75 7.78 12.88
CA TYR A 45 -0.97 8.78 11.84
C TYR A 45 -2.43 9.18 11.79
N ASP A 46 -2.68 10.39 11.31
CA ASP A 46 -4.02 10.84 10.94
C ASP A 46 -4.26 10.58 9.45
N PHE A 47 -5.41 10.01 9.13
CA PHE A 47 -5.84 9.82 7.75
C PHE A 47 -6.48 11.11 7.23
N LEU A 48 -5.92 11.69 6.18
CA LEU A 48 -6.37 12.97 5.64
C LEU A 48 -7.36 12.80 4.48
N GLY A 49 -7.20 11.73 3.70
CA GLY A 49 -8.12 11.38 2.62
C GLY A 49 -7.50 10.46 1.57
N GLU A 50 -8.32 10.03 0.61
CA GLU A 50 -7.85 9.26 -0.55
C GLU A 50 -7.54 10.18 -1.73
N VAL A 51 -6.45 9.86 -2.43
CA VAL A 51 -6.06 10.53 -3.68
C VAL A 51 -6.50 9.62 -4.82
N ALA A 52 -7.35 10.14 -5.72
CA ALA A 52 -7.83 9.36 -6.85
C ALA A 52 -6.68 8.92 -7.76
N ASN A 53 -6.66 7.65 -8.18
CA ASN A 53 -5.60 7.09 -9.00
C ASN A 53 -6.11 6.12 -10.07
N ASP A 54 -5.90 6.47 -11.33
CA ASP A 54 -6.28 5.63 -12.47
C ASP A 54 -5.14 4.68 -12.89
N PHE A 55 -3.94 4.82 -12.30
CA PHE A 55 -2.78 4.00 -12.65
C PHE A 55 -2.98 2.51 -12.32
N GLY A 56 -3.61 2.21 -11.19
CA GLY A 56 -3.85 0.84 -10.80
C GLY A 56 -4.80 0.11 -11.75
N ASP A 57 -5.72 0.84 -12.39
CA ASP A 57 -6.60 0.31 -13.44
C ASP A 57 -5.85 0.11 -14.77
N GLN A 58 -4.98 1.05 -15.16
CA GLN A 58 -4.08 0.88 -16.31
C GLN A 58 -3.14 -0.34 -16.15
N MET A 59 -2.73 -0.64 -14.92
CA MET A 59 -1.89 -1.80 -14.58
C MET A 59 -2.65 -3.14 -14.50
N LYS A 60 -3.99 -3.12 -14.39
CA LYS A 60 -4.82 -4.35 -14.45
C LYS A 60 -4.98 -4.85 -15.88
N GLU A 61 -4.94 -3.94 -16.85
CA GLU A 61 -5.13 -4.25 -18.27
C GLU A 61 -3.86 -4.82 -18.91
N ALA A 62 -2.68 -4.50 -18.36
CA ALA A 62 -1.38 -4.87 -18.92
C ALA A 62 -0.71 -6.14 -18.35
N THR A 63 -1.32 -6.93 -17.46
CA THR A 63 -0.61 -8.13 -16.92
C THR A 63 -1.49 -9.27 -16.39
N ASP A 64 -1.03 -10.49 -16.69
CA ASP A 64 -1.56 -11.79 -16.28
C ASP A 64 -1.76 -11.92 -14.74
N LYS A 65 -2.90 -12.49 -14.32
CA LYS A 65 -3.43 -12.41 -12.94
C LYS A 65 -2.62 -13.17 -11.88
N ASN A 66 -1.58 -13.93 -12.27
CA ASN A 66 -0.84 -14.84 -11.40
C ASN A 66 0.57 -14.39 -10.97
N LYS A 67 1.05 -13.20 -11.38
CA LYS A 67 2.41 -12.72 -11.02
C LYS A 67 2.45 -11.99 -9.67
N LYS A 68 3.52 -12.20 -8.88
CA LYS A 68 3.76 -11.48 -7.61
C LYS A 68 3.98 -9.99 -7.89
N PHE A 69 3.65 -9.11 -6.92
CA PHE A 69 3.79 -7.65 -7.10
C PHE A 69 5.18 -7.23 -7.60
N GLY A 70 6.25 -7.79 -7.04
CA GLY A 70 7.63 -7.52 -7.48
C GLY A 70 7.91 -7.92 -8.93
N GLU A 71 7.34 -9.03 -9.41
CA GLU A 71 7.48 -9.47 -10.81
C GLU A 71 6.67 -8.59 -11.77
N ARG A 72 5.53 -8.07 -11.31
CA ARG A 72 4.72 -7.10 -12.05
C ARG A 72 5.42 -5.75 -12.12
N LEU A 73 6.05 -5.32 -11.04
CA LEU A 73 6.85 -4.10 -10.98
C LEU A 73 8.08 -4.21 -11.88
N LEU A 74 8.85 -5.30 -11.76
CA LEU A 74 9.99 -5.58 -12.63
C LEU A 74 9.58 -5.67 -14.11
N GLY A 75 8.45 -6.32 -14.41
CA GLY A 75 7.89 -6.38 -15.75
C GLY A 75 7.60 -4.99 -16.31
N ALA A 76 6.90 -4.14 -15.55
CA ALA A 76 6.60 -2.76 -15.93
C ALA A 76 7.86 -1.91 -16.14
N LEU A 77 8.87 -2.06 -15.26
CA LEU A 77 10.17 -1.39 -15.38
C LEU A 77 11.00 -1.90 -16.59
N SER A 78 10.83 -3.17 -16.96
CA SER A 78 11.59 -3.80 -18.07
C SER A 78 10.96 -3.57 -19.44
N THR A 79 9.67 -3.24 -19.51
CA THR A 79 8.96 -2.91 -20.76
C THR A 79 9.12 -1.45 -21.20
N THR A 80 9.93 -0.65 -20.49
CA THR A 80 10.21 0.75 -20.78
C THR A 80 11.10 0.90 -22.02
N VAL A 81 10.50 0.63 -23.19
CA VAL A 81 10.90 1.18 -24.49
C VAL A 81 9.82 2.17 -24.98
N GLU A 82 8.63 2.23 -24.35
CA GLU A 82 7.57 3.20 -24.65
C GLU A 82 7.05 3.96 -23.40
N ASN A 83 7.75 5.05 -23.07
CA ASN A 83 7.21 6.35 -22.61
C ASN A 83 6.14 6.43 -21.51
N VAL A 84 6.38 5.90 -20.30
CA VAL A 84 6.35 6.61 -18.99
C VAL A 84 6.90 5.62 -17.95
N ASP A 85 8.07 5.91 -17.36
CA ASP A 85 8.67 5.07 -16.31
C ASP A 85 7.86 5.14 -15.00
N PHE A 86 7.90 4.07 -14.21
CA PHE A 86 7.21 3.97 -12.91
C PHE A 86 7.57 5.14 -11.98
N GLY A 87 8.82 5.61 -12.00
CA GLY A 87 9.26 6.76 -11.22
C GLY A 87 8.41 8.01 -11.48
N SER A 88 8.16 8.33 -12.75
CA SER A 88 7.34 9.49 -13.13
C SER A 88 5.87 9.33 -12.67
N LYS A 89 5.32 8.12 -12.71
CA LYS A 89 3.96 7.87 -12.21
C LYS A 89 3.88 8.00 -10.70
N LEU A 90 4.88 7.52 -9.97
CA LEU A 90 4.98 7.69 -8.53
C LEU A 90 5.09 9.19 -8.17
N GLU A 91 5.91 9.95 -8.88
CA GLU A 91 6.02 11.39 -8.69
C GLU A 91 4.69 12.11 -8.94
N MET A 92 3.96 11.77 -9.99
CA MET A 92 2.63 12.35 -10.26
C MET A 92 1.65 12.09 -9.11
N MET A 93 1.67 10.89 -8.52
CA MET A 93 0.84 10.56 -7.36
C MET A 93 1.22 11.40 -6.13
N ILE A 94 2.52 11.55 -5.88
CA ILE A 94 3.04 12.36 -4.77
C ILE A 94 2.64 13.83 -4.93
N GLU A 95 2.83 14.40 -6.13
CA GLU A 95 2.45 15.79 -6.40
C GLU A 95 0.94 16.01 -6.29
N LYS A 96 0.13 15.05 -6.72
CA LYS A 96 -1.33 15.10 -6.52
C LYS A 96 -1.70 15.07 -5.04
N ALA A 97 -1.07 14.19 -4.25
CA ALA A 97 -1.28 14.12 -2.81
C ALA A 97 -0.91 15.42 -2.10
N LYS A 98 0.24 16.03 -2.45
CA LYS A 98 0.67 17.33 -1.93
C LYS A 98 -0.29 18.46 -2.28
N LYS A 99 -0.85 18.43 -3.49
CA LYS A 99 -1.79 19.46 -3.95
C LYS A 99 -3.15 19.35 -3.25
N GLU A 100 -3.69 18.14 -3.13
CA GLU A 100 -5.00 17.88 -2.51
C GLU A 100 -4.94 17.94 -0.98
N TYR A 101 -3.83 17.51 -0.39
CA TYR A 101 -3.60 17.46 1.06
C TYR A 101 -2.24 18.10 1.42
N PRO A 102 -2.11 19.45 1.40
CA PRO A 102 -0.84 20.14 1.62
C PRO A 102 -0.21 19.92 3.00
N THR A 103 -1.01 19.48 3.97
CA THR A 103 -0.53 19.15 5.32
C THR A 103 0.00 17.73 5.42
N ALA A 104 -0.19 16.88 4.41
CA ALA A 104 0.31 15.51 4.42
C ALA A 104 1.84 15.46 4.46
N ASN A 105 2.39 14.62 5.33
CA ASN A 105 3.82 14.32 5.38
C ASN A 105 4.14 12.89 4.91
N GLY A 106 3.12 12.12 4.53
CA GLY A 106 3.30 10.80 3.94
C GLY A 106 2.12 10.34 3.09
N ILE A 107 2.37 9.30 2.29
CA ILE A 107 1.36 8.57 1.53
C ILE A 107 1.51 7.06 1.73
N ILE A 108 0.37 6.36 1.77
CA ILE A 108 0.29 4.90 1.74
C ILE A 108 -0.34 4.48 0.42
N ILE A 109 0.37 3.65 -0.35
CA ILE A 109 -0.07 3.09 -1.61
C ILE A 109 -0.31 1.59 -1.41
N GLU A 110 -1.56 1.15 -1.57
CA GLU A 110 -1.96 -0.24 -1.30
C GLU A 110 -2.95 -0.76 -2.34
N GLY A 111 -3.28 -2.05 -2.24
CA GLY A 111 -4.28 -2.67 -3.10
C GLY A 111 -3.84 -2.74 -4.55
N LYS A 112 -2.56 -3.05 -4.80
CA LYS A 112 -1.93 -3.11 -6.12
C LYS A 112 -1.92 -1.74 -6.80
N MET A 113 -1.53 -0.70 -6.06
CA MET A 113 -1.47 0.70 -6.52
C MET A 113 -2.82 1.36 -6.78
N ASN A 114 -3.96 0.75 -6.44
CA ASN A 114 -5.28 1.35 -6.70
C ASN A 114 -5.71 2.34 -5.63
N LYS A 115 -5.14 2.26 -4.43
CA LYS A 115 -5.52 3.09 -3.29
C LYS A 115 -4.32 3.90 -2.83
N ILE A 116 -4.49 5.21 -2.79
CA ILE A 116 -3.48 6.14 -2.30
C ILE A 116 -4.11 6.92 -1.16
N LYS A 117 -3.54 6.80 0.04
CA LYS A 117 -3.99 7.48 1.24
C LYS A 117 -2.99 8.57 1.60
N ALA A 118 -3.44 9.81 1.72
CA ALA A 118 -2.65 10.88 2.30
C ALA A 118 -2.73 10.81 3.82
N ILE A 119 -1.59 10.91 4.49
CA ILE A 119 -1.49 10.78 5.95
C ILE A 119 -0.63 11.89 6.57
N PHE A 120 -0.89 12.14 7.85
CA PHE A 120 -0.02 12.91 8.72
C PHE A 120 0.53 12.01 9.83
N LEU A 121 1.81 11.67 9.73
CA LEU A 121 2.57 10.98 10.77
C LEU A 121 2.76 11.91 11.97
N LYS A 122 2.47 11.40 13.17
CA LYS A 122 2.64 12.10 14.44
C LYS A 122 4.06 12.00 14.97
#